data_AF-A0A832SZQ9-F1
#
_entry.id   AF-A0A832SZQ9-F1
#
_cell.length_a   1.000
_cell.length_b   1.000
_cell.length_c   1.000
_cell.angle_alpha   90.00
_cell.angle_beta   90.00
_cell.angle_gamma   90.00
#
_symmetry.space_group_name_H-M   'P 1'
#
loop_
_entity.id
_entity.type
_entity.pdbx_description
1 polymer ?
#
loop_
_entity_poly.entity_id
_entity_poly.type
_entity_poly.pdbx_seq_one_letter_code
_entity_poly.pdbx_strand_id
1 'polypeptide(L)' 'MDSLTAVAIASAVYALLLLATYLAMVFKSPPGYKKPTKKELAVIALIVAVFFAGAYLLVHGLR' A
#
# COMPACT_ATOMS: atom_id res chain seq x y z
N MET A 1 -7.68 -3.68 21.13
CA MET A 1 -6.62 -3.09 20.29
C MET A 1 -6.79 -1.59 20.30
N ASP A 2 -5.72 -0.85 20.54
CA ASP A 2 -5.70 0.60 20.34
C ASP A 2 -5.86 0.93 18.85
N SER A 3 -6.42 2.12 18.57
CA SER A 3 -6.73 2.58 17.22
C SER A 3 -5.49 2.68 16.33
N LEU A 4 -4.34 3.03 16.90
CA LEU A 4 -3.09 3.10 16.17
C LEU A 4 -2.65 1.72 15.68
N THR A 5 -2.70 0.71 16.56
CA THR A 5 -2.39 -0.68 16.20
C THR A 5 -3.35 -1.24 15.17
N ALA A 6 -4.65 -0.92 15.27
CA ALA A 6 -5.63 -1.32 14.26
C ALA A 6 -5.33 -0.72 12.88
N VAL A 7 -5.02 0.57 12.81
CA VAL A 7 -4.67 1.27 11.56
C VAL A 7 -3.35 0.76 10.99
N ALA A 8 -2.36 0.48 11.85
CA ALA A 8 -1.08 -0.09 11.44
C ALA A 8 -1.24 -1.47 10.80
N ILE A 9 -2.01 -2.36 11.43
CA ILE A 9 -2.28 -3.70 10.89
C ILE A 9 -3.06 -3.61 9.58
N ALA A 10 -4.11 -2.79 9.51
CA ALA A 10 -4.88 -2.61 8.29
C ALA A 10 -4.02 -2.09 7.14
N SER A 11 -3.13 -1.14 7.42
CA SER A 11 -2.21 -0.57 6.42
C SER A 11 -1.14 -1.56 5.98
N ALA A 12 -0.62 -2.39 6.90
CA ALA A 12 0.33 -3.45 6.55
C ALA A 12 -0.31 -4.50 5.65
N VAL A 13 -1.53 -4.94 5.96
CA VAL A 13 -2.30 -5.87 5.11
C VAL A 13 -2.57 -5.26 3.74
N TYR A 14 -2.99 -3.99 3.70
CA TYR A 14 -3.21 -3.28 2.44
C TYR A 14 -1.93 -3.17 1.60
N ALA A 15 -0.79 -2.84 2.21
CA ALA A 15 0.49 -2.76 1.52
C ALA A 15 0.90 -4.10 0.90
N LEU A 16 0.71 -5.21 1.62
CA LEU A 16 1.00 -6.54 1.11
C LEU A 16 0.11 -6.91 -0.08
N LEU A 17 -1.19 -6.64 0.00
CA LEU A 17 -2.13 -6.89 -1.10
C LEU A 17 -1.81 -6.04 -2.33
N LEU A 18 -1.49 -4.76 -2.12
CA LEU A 18 -1.13 -3.85 -3.19
C LEU A 18 0.16 -4.30 -3.88
N LEU A 19 1.18 -4.69 -3.12
CA LEU A 19 2.44 -5.19 -3.66
C LEU A 19 2.26 -6.52 -4.41
N ALA A 20 1.48 -7.45 -3.85
CA ALA A 20 1.19 -8.73 -4.50
C ALA A 20 0.45 -8.51 -5.84
N THR A 21 -0.53 -7.62 -5.85
CA THR A 21 -1.29 -7.25 -7.06
C THR A 21 -0.38 -6.63 -8.11
N TYR A 22 0.47 -5.68 -7.69
CA TYR A 22 1.44 -5.06 -8.56
C TYR A 22 2.42 -6.08 -9.16
N LEU A 23 3.00 -6.96 -8.34
CA LEU A 23 3.91 -8.00 -8.81
C LEU A 23 3.23 -8.94 -9.79
N ALA A 24 1.98 -9.36 -9.52
CA ALA A 24 1.21 -10.19 -10.43
C ALA A 24 1.02 -9.52 -11.81
N MET A 25 0.77 -8.20 -11.83
CA MET A 25 0.70 -7.43 -13.07
C MET A 25 2.05 -7.36 -13.77
N VAL A 26 3.13 -7.04 -13.05
CA VAL A 26 4.50 -6.97 -13.59
C VAL A 26 4.94 -8.29 -14.21
N PHE A 27 4.64 -9.43 -13.58
CA PHE A 27 4.98 -10.75 -14.14
C PHE A 27 4.22 -11.08 -15.43
N LYS A 28 3.00 -10.58 -15.55
CA LYS A 28 2.16 -10.75 -16.75
C LYS A 28 2.52 -9.77 -17.87
N SER A 29 3.30 -8.73 -17.59
CA SER A 29 3.70 -7.73 -18.58
C SER A 29 4.66 -8.26 -19.66
N PRO A 30 4.67 -7.65 -20.86
CA PRO A 30 5.59 -8.03 -21.95
C PRO A 30 7.07 -7.94 -21.56
N PRO A 31 7.95 -8.71 -22.24
CA PRO A 31 9.40 -8.66 -22.01
C PRO A 31 9.94 -7.26 -22.32
N GLY A 32 10.24 -6.50 -21.27
CA GLY A 32 10.58 -5.08 -21.31
C GLY A 32 10.03 -4.33 -20.11
N TYR A 33 8.87 -4.76 -19.60
CA TYR A 33 8.17 -4.16 -18.46
C TYR A 33 8.09 -5.09 -17.23
N LYS A 34 8.79 -6.23 -17.28
CA LYS A 34 8.81 -7.24 -16.19
C LYS A 34 9.67 -6.85 -14.98
N LYS A 35 10.29 -5.67 -14.99
CA LYS A 35 11.19 -5.23 -13.91
C LYS A 35 10.52 -4.10 -13.13
N PRO A 36 10.35 -4.23 -11.82
CA PRO A 36 9.86 -3.13 -10.99
C PRO A 36 10.80 -1.93 -11.12
N THR A 37 10.26 -0.77 -11.48
CA THR A 37 11.03 0.47 -11.48
C THR A 37 11.02 1.11 -10.09
N LYS A 38 12.08 1.85 -9.76
CA LYS A 38 12.15 2.61 -8.51
C LYS A 38 11.01 3.63 -8.38
N LYS A 39 10.53 4.17 -9.51
CA LYS A 39 9.41 5.11 -9.55
C LYS A 39 8.10 4.43 -9.16
N GLU A 40 7.82 3.24 -9.69
CA GLU A 40 6.61 2.49 -9.32
C GLU A 40 6.61 2.11 -7.85
N LEU A 41 7.74 1.64 -7.32
CA LEU A 41 7.87 1.33 -5.89
C LEU A 41 7.67 2.58 -5.01
N ALA A 42 8.19 3.73 -5.42
CA ALA A 42 7.98 4.99 -4.72
C ALA A 42 6.49 5.42 -4.74
N VAL A 43 5.79 5.22 -5.84
CA VAL A 43 4.35 5.47 -5.95
C VAL A 43 3.55 4.53 -5.05
N ILE A 44 3.90 3.24 -5.00
CA ILE A 44 3.26 2.27 -4.09
C ILE A 44 3.47 2.69 -2.64
N ALA A 45 4.69 3.09 -2.26
CA ALA A 45 4.97 3.58 -0.92
C ALA A 45 4.15 4.84 -0.58
N LEU A 46 4.02 5.77 -1.53
CA LEU A 46 3.19 6.96 -1.35
C LEU A 46 1.70 6.62 -1.16
N ILE A 47 1.16 5.69 -1.95
CA ILE A 47 -0.22 5.20 -1.81
C ILE A 47 -0.45 4.61 -0.42
N VAL A 48 0.47 3.77 0.06
CA VAL A 48 0.38 3.18 1.41
C VAL A 48 0.45 4.26 2.49
N ALA A 49 1.32 5.26 2.35
CA ALA A 49 1.43 6.36 3.31
C ALA A 49 0.15 7.20 3.37
N VAL A 50 -0.45 7.52 2.22
CA VAL A 50 -1.72 8.25 2.13
C VAL A 50 -2.86 7.43 2.74
N PHE A 51 -2.91 6.13 2.46
CA PHE A 51 -3.90 5.22 3.06
C PHE A 51 -3.78 5.18 4.58
N PHE A 52 -2.57 5.03 5.11
CA PHE A 52 -2.32 5.04 6.56
C PHE A 52 -2.74 6.36 7.19
N ALA A 53 -2.33 7.51 6.63
CA ALA A 53 -2.68 8.82 7.14
C ALA A 53 -4.19 9.07 7.09
N GLY A 54 -4.85 8.71 5.98
CA GLY A 54 -6.29 8.84 5.82
C GLY A 54 -7.06 7.96 6.80
N ALA A 55 -6.67 6.70 6.96
CA ALA A 55 -7.27 5.77 7.92
C ALA A 55 -7.07 6.23 9.36
N TYR A 56 -5.89 6.74 9.70
CA TYR A 56 -5.59 7.30 11.00
C TYR A 56 -6.48 8.52 11.30
N LEU A 57 -6.56 9.47 10.37
CA LEU A 57 -7.42 10.66 10.49
C LEU A 57 -8.90 10.30 10.57
N LEU A 58 -9.38 9.30 9.80
CA LEU A 58 -10.74 8.81 9.88
C LEU A 58 -11.06 8.24 11.26
N VAL A 59 -10.20 7.35 11.77
CA VAL A 59 -10.42 6.71 13.08
C VAL A 59 -10.32 7.73 14.22
N HIS A 60 -9.47 8.76 14.09
CA HIS A 60 -9.37 9.84 15.07
C HIS A 60 -10.48 10.89 14.94
N GLY A 61 -10.96 11.19 13.73
CA GLY A 61 -12.01 12.19 13.49
C GLY A 61 -13.43 11.68 13.66
N LEU A 62 -13.64 10.36 13.62
CA LEU A 62 -14.91 9.69 13.94
C LEU A 62 -15.08 9.40 15.44
N ARG A 63 -14.11 9.79 16.27
CA ARG A 63 -14.07 9.53 17.71
C ARG A 63 -14.31 10.82 18.49
#